data_AF-K2HGU4-F1
#
_entry.id   AF-K2HGU4-F1
#
_cell.length_a   1.000
_cell.length_b   1.000
_cell.length_c   1.000
_cell.angle_alpha   90.00
_cell.angle_beta   90.00
_cell.angle_gamma   90.00
#
_symmetry.space_group_name_H-M   'P 1'
#
loop_
_entity.id
_entity.type
_entity.pdbx_description
1 polymer ?
#
loop_
_entity_poly.entity_id
_entity_poly.type
_entity_poly.pdbx_seq_one_letter_code
_entity_poly.pdbx_strand_id
1 'polypeptide(L)' 'MRAMSEKPVDNPGALPPTGVYDVPELETVTTTRVSCDGQMTHPRVWLQIPEERGWVECGYCDKRFVLAPGAGGH' A
#
# COMPACT_ATOMS: atom_id res chain seq x y z
N MET A 1 11.84 -4.64 -54.01
CA MET A 1 11.90 -4.48 -52.54
C MET A 1 10.47 -4.34 -52.03
N ARG A 2 9.96 -5.37 -51.36
CA ARG A 2 8.53 -5.49 -50.97
C ARG A 2 8.22 -4.53 -49.83
N ALA A 3 7.26 -3.64 -50.07
CA ALA A 3 6.63 -2.82 -49.04
C ALA A 3 5.71 -3.67 -48.15
N MET A 4 5.50 -3.14 -46.94
CA MET A 4 4.43 -3.45 -45.98
C MET A 4 4.49 -4.79 -45.24
N SER A 5 4.91 -4.73 -43.97
CA SER A 5 4.28 -5.52 -42.91
C SER A 5 4.45 -4.77 -41.59
N GLU A 6 3.93 -3.53 -41.57
CA GLU A 6 3.54 -2.89 -40.32
C GLU A 6 2.46 -3.78 -39.73
N LYS A 7 2.81 -4.50 -38.66
CA LYS A 7 1.87 -5.36 -37.97
C LYS A 7 0.85 -4.44 -37.29
N PRO A 8 -0.46 -4.58 -37.58
CA PRO A 8 -1.48 -3.78 -36.92
C PRO A 8 -1.47 -4.16 -35.44
N VAL A 9 -1.06 -3.23 -34.59
CA VAL A 9 -1.17 -3.37 -33.13
C VAL A 9 -2.49 -2.81 -32.62
N ASP A 10 -3.49 -2.71 -33.49
CA ASP A 10 -4.88 -2.48 -33.13
C ASP A 10 -5.46 -3.80 -32.62
N ASN A 11 -5.05 -4.19 -31.41
CA ASN A 11 -5.82 -5.15 -30.64
C ASN A 11 -6.82 -4.35 -29.78
N PRO A 12 -8.10 -4.20 -30.19
CA PRO A 12 -9.14 -3.61 -29.36
C PRO A 12 -9.59 -4.61 -28.29
N GLY A 13 -8.65 -5.31 -27.67
CA GLY A 13 -8.89 -6.01 -26.44
C GLY A 13 -9.12 -4.95 -25.39
N ALA A 14 -10.38 -4.66 -25.08
CA ALA A 14 -10.74 -3.96 -23.86
C ALA A 14 -9.92 -4.60 -22.75
N LEU A 15 -8.94 -3.84 -22.24
CA LEU A 15 -8.18 -4.28 -21.09
C LEU A 15 -9.23 -4.69 -20.05
N PRO A 16 -9.13 -5.88 -19.44
CA PRO A 16 -9.97 -6.16 -18.29
C PRO A 16 -9.77 -4.97 -17.34
N PRO A 17 -10.79 -4.52 -16.60
CA PRO A 17 -10.53 -3.57 -15.53
C PRO A 17 -9.59 -4.30 -14.58
N THR A 18 -8.28 -4.12 -14.73
CA THR A 18 -7.27 -4.50 -13.74
C THR A 18 -7.38 -3.49 -12.61
N GLY A 19 -8.60 -3.30 -12.12
CA GLY A 19 -8.97 -2.60 -10.92
C GLY A 19 -8.81 -3.55 -9.76
N VAL A 20 -7.56 -3.98 -9.55
CA VAL A 20 -7.14 -4.48 -8.25
C VAL A 20 -5.92 -3.65 -7.90
N TYR A 21 -6.17 -2.38 -7.54
CA TYR A 21 -5.30 -1.76 -6.57
C TYR A 21 -5.46 -2.63 -5.34
N ASP A 22 -4.48 -3.49 -5.07
CA ASP A 22 -4.39 -4.25 -3.84
C ASP A 22 -4.58 -3.21 -2.73
N VAL A 23 -5.76 -3.23 -2.10
CA VAL A 23 -6.05 -2.30 -1.01
C VAL A 23 -5.02 -2.68 0.04
N PRO A 24 -4.04 -1.80 0.35
CA PRO A 24 -3.00 -2.16 1.30
C PRO A 24 -3.70 -2.62 2.58
N GLU A 25 -3.14 -3.62 3.25
CA GLU A 25 -3.69 -4.03 4.54
C GLU A 25 -3.58 -2.85 5.52
N LEU A 26 -4.70 -2.15 5.69
CA LEU A 26 -4.84 -0.97 6.54
C LEU A 26 -5.25 -1.43 7.93
N GLU A 27 -4.39 -1.18 8.91
CA GLU A 27 -4.70 -1.39 10.32
C GLU A 27 -4.98 -0.04 10.98
N THR A 28 -6.18 0.15 11.53
CA THR A 28 -6.51 1.37 12.27
C THR A 28 -6.03 1.25 13.71
N VAL A 29 -5.20 2.20 14.15
CA VAL A 29 -4.64 2.24 15.50
C VAL A 29 -5.08 3.51 16.24
N THR A 30 -5.13 3.42 17.57
CA THR A 30 -5.53 4.53 18.44
C THR A 30 -4.34 5.24 19.09
N THR A 31 -3.12 4.90 18.69
CA THR A 31 -1.90 5.43 19.32
C THR A 31 -0.89 5.75 18.24
N THR A 32 -0.18 6.87 18.40
CA THR A 32 0.85 7.30 17.45
C THR A 32 2.06 6.37 17.47
N ARG A 33 2.34 5.69 18.59
CA ARG A 33 3.38 4.68 18.72
C ARG A 33 2.81 3.28 18.53
N VAL A 34 3.23 2.60 17.45
CA VAL A 34 2.75 1.27 17.06
C VAL A 34 3.89 0.26 17.14
N SER A 35 3.62 -0.93 17.68
CA SER A 35 4.53 -2.08 17.56
C SER A 35 4.04 -3.01 16.46
N CYS A 36 4.83 -3.17 15.40
CA CYS A 36 4.54 -4.16 14.36
C CYS A 36 5.34 -5.43 14.66
N ASP A 37 4.66 -6.55 14.91
CA ASP A 37 5.28 -7.84 15.23
C ASP A 37 5.50 -8.74 13.99
N GLY A 38 5.07 -8.29 12.80
CA GLY A 38 5.42 -8.92 11.53
C GLY A 38 4.92 -10.36 11.31
N GLN A 39 4.27 -11.00 12.29
CA GLN A 39 3.61 -12.30 12.22
C GLN A 39 4.43 -13.43 11.53
N MET A 40 5.77 -13.31 11.44
CA MET A 40 6.81 -14.19 10.82
C MET A 40 7.70 -13.50 9.75
N THR A 41 7.37 -12.30 9.26
CA THR A 41 8.11 -11.61 8.20
C THR A 41 9.27 -10.74 8.71
N HIS A 42 9.24 -10.30 9.97
CA HIS A 42 10.32 -9.55 10.62
C HIS A 42 10.17 -9.57 12.17
N PRO A 43 11.25 -9.28 12.93
CA PRO A 43 11.16 -9.08 14.38
C PRO A 43 10.34 -7.83 14.74
N ARG A 44 9.88 -7.74 15.99
CA ARG A 44 9.13 -6.58 16.49
C ARG A 44 9.87 -5.27 16.24
N VAL A 45 9.21 -4.35 15.53
CA VAL A 45 9.68 -2.98 15.31
C VAL A 45 8.68 -1.98 15.89
N TRP A 46 9.20 -0.82 16.29
CA TRP A 46 8.39 0.29 16.78
C TRP A 46 8.35 1.39 15.72
N LEU A 47 7.16 1.78 15.33
CA LEU A 47 6.89 2.82 14.35
C LEU A 47 6.19 3.99 15.03
N GLN A 48 6.52 5.21 14.59
CA GLN A 48 5.89 6.44 15.01
C GLN A 48 5.05 6.98 13.86
N ILE A 49 3.74 7.14 14.08
CA ILE A 49 2.82 7.78 13.16
C ILE A 49 2.96 9.31 13.31
N PRO A 50 3.27 10.04 12.23
CA PRO A 50 3.22 11.49 12.24
C PRO A 50 1.77 11.96 12.33
N GLU A 51 1.43 12.84 13.26
CA GLU A 51 0.07 13.40 13.39
C GLU A 51 -0.35 14.21 12.15
N GLU A 52 0.61 14.86 11.48
CA GLU A 52 0.40 15.60 10.23
C GLU A 52 -0.06 14.71 9.07
N ARG A 53 0.42 13.46 9.06
CA ARG A 53 0.16 12.49 7.99
C ARG A 53 -1.00 11.56 8.37
N GLY A 54 -1.11 11.21 9.65
CA GLY A 54 -2.10 10.29 10.20
C GLY A 54 -1.87 8.82 9.85
N TRP A 55 -0.74 8.46 9.23
CA TRP A 55 -0.42 7.06 8.93
C TRP A 55 1.09 6.80 8.83
N VAL A 56 1.49 5.54 9.04
CA VAL A 56 2.86 5.03 8.85
C VAL A 56 2.82 3.64 8.23
N GLU A 57 3.83 3.30 7.45
CA GLU A 57 3.97 1.97 6.83
C GLU A 57 5.14 1.22 7.45
N CYS A 58 4.95 -0.09 7.66
CA CYS A 58 6.06 -0.96 8.01
C CYS A 58 6.82 -1.36 6.75
N GLY A 59 8.09 -0.94 6.63
CA GLY A 59 8.94 -1.26 5.48
C GLY A 59 9.35 -2.74 5.34
N TYR A 60 8.76 -3.65 6.11
CA TYR A 60 9.05 -5.09 6.06
C TYR A 60 7.84 -5.95 5.70
N CYS A 61 6.65 -5.58 6.16
CA CYS A 61 5.42 -6.32 5.90
C CYS A 61 4.38 -5.52 5.11
N ASP A 62 4.73 -4.31 4.66
CA ASP A 62 3.88 -3.37 3.91
C ASP A 62 2.52 -3.07 4.56
N LYS A 63 2.34 -3.42 5.84
CA LYS A 63 1.16 -3.03 6.62
C LYS A 63 1.19 -1.53 6.84
N ARG A 64 0.07 -0.89 6.54
CA ARG A 64 -0.13 0.54 6.76
C ARG A 64 -0.97 0.73 8.02
N PHE A 65 -0.39 1.38 9.00
CA PHE A 65 -1.08 1.77 10.23
C PHE A 65 -1.65 3.17 10.06
N VAL A 66 -2.96 3.31 10.23
CA VAL A 66 -3.68 4.58 10.13
C VAL A 66 -4.17 4.98 11.51
N LEU A 67 -3.91 6.22 11.90
CA LEU A 67 -4.36 6.78 13.16
C LEU A 67 -5.86 7.07 13.10
N ALA A 68 -6.61 6.59 14.09
CA ALA A 68 -8.01 6.93 14.21
C ALA A 68 -8.21 8.45 14.40
N PRO A 69 -9.27 9.05 13.82
CA PRO A 69 -9.53 10.47 13.98
C PRO A 69 -9.75 10.81 15.46
N GLY A 70 -8.93 11.71 16.00
CA GLY A 70 -8.94 12.12 17.41
C GLY A 70 -7.99 11.33 18.32
N ALA A 71 -7.26 10.34 17.79
CA ALA A 71 -6.34 9.51 18.55
C ALA A 71 -4.88 10.02 18.45
N GLY A 72 -4.62 11.26 18.86
CA GLY A 72 -3.27 11.88 18.87
C GLY A 72 -2.79 12.32 20.26
N GLY A 73 -3.60 12.08 21.31
CA GLY A 73 -3.29 12.56 22.65
C GLY A 73 -2.31 11.64 23.37
N HIS A 74 -1.03 11.98 23.37
CA HIS A 74 -0.06 11.53 24.37
C HIS A 74 0.53 12.72 25.11
#